data_AF-K6VBA4-F1
#
_entry.id   AF-K6VBA4-F1
#
_cell.length_a   1.000
_cell.length_b   1.000
_cell.length_c   1.000
_cell.angle_alpha   90.00
_cell.angle_beta   90.00
_cell.angle_gamma   90.00
#
_symmetry.space_group_name_H-M   'P 1'
#
loop_
_entity.id
_entity.type
_entity.pdbx_description
1 polymer ?
#
loop_
_entity_poly.entity_id
_entity_poly.type
_entity_poly.pdbx_seq_one_letter_code
_entity_poly.pdbx_strand_id
1 'polypeptide(L)'
;MTRRFAQLLATAATFATAVAGCSATSSEVATSSTSATSAATSTAAEPTIPVMLAPFGPGYPNEDSGCRRLGESPQTSQWLDDSAILVGCTTDAAARALHGTIVAVVGGITIVSIPMGDANADMRPEASSTTPQHRPPPP
;
A
#
# COMPACT_ATOMS: atom_id res chain seq x y z
N MET A 1 5.39 41.66 -26.50
CA MET A 1 5.88 40.85 -27.64
C MET A 1 5.88 39.38 -27.16
N THR A 2 4.73 38.72 -27.07
CA THR A 2 4.10 37.85 -28.10
C THR A 2 5.07 36.74 -28.52
N ARG A 3 4.86 35.43 -28.27
CA ARG A 3 3.79 34.49 -28.70
C ARG A 3 3.99 33.18 -27.89
N ARG A 4 3.03 32.57 -27.18
CA ARG A 4 1.88 31.75 -27.65
C ARG A 4 2.19 30.85 -28.85
N PHE A 5 2.58 29.59 -28.60
CA PHE A 5 2.50 28.47 -29.54
C PHE A 5 1.66 27.37 -28.85
N ALA A 6 0.37 27.28 -29.21
CA ALA A 6 -0.20 26.18 -30.02
C ALA A 6 -0.18 24.85 -29.22
N GLN A 7 -1.23 24.42 -28.50
CA GLN A 7 -2.59 24.03 -28.91
C GLN A 7 -2.64 23.02 -30.07
N LEU A 8 -3.45 21.96 -29.86
CA LEU A 8 -3.76 20.76 -30.68
C LEU A 8 -2.74 19.61 -30.49
N LEU A 9 -3.13 18.38 -30.15
CA LEU A 9 -4.21 17.58 -30.72
C LEU A 9 -5.06 16.82 -29.68
N ALA A 10 -6.36 16.79 -29.95
CA ALA A 10 -7.32 15.83 -29.45
C ALA A 10 -7.22 14.51 -30.25
N THR A 11 -7.36 13.37 -29.59
CA THR A 11 -7.86 12.14 -30.23
C THR A 11 -8.70 11.36 -29.23
N ALA A 12 -10.01 11.40 -29.47
CA ALA A 12 -11.00 10.48 -28.93
C ALA A 12 -10.83 9.09 -29.56
N ALA A 13 -11.04 8.03 -28.80
CA ALA A 13 -11.30 6.70 -29.35
C ALA A 13 -12.17 5.89 -28.37
N THR A 14 -13.48 6.08 -28.50
CA THR A 14 -14.52 5.13 -28.08
C THR A 14 -14.41 3.87 -28.93
N PHE A 15 -14.23 2.70 -28.31
CA PHE A 15 -14.43 1.40 -28.97
C PHE A 15 -15.45 0.59 -28.17
N ALA A 16 -16.66 0.52 -28.73
CA ALA A 16 -17.67 -0.47 -28.42
C ALA A 16 -17.77 -1.42 -29.62
N THR A 17 -17.56 -2.72 -29.41
CA THR A 17 -17.83 -3.75 -30.42
C THR A 17 -18.36 -5.01 -29.75
N ALA A 18 -19.60 -5.35 -30.09
CA ALA A 18 -20.29 -6.60 -29.78
C ALA A 18 -20.51 -7.36 -31.10
N VAL A 19 -20.13 -8.64 -31.19
CA VAL A 19 -20.52 -9.63 -32.23
C VAL A 19 -20.30 -11.03 -31.60
N ALA A 20 -21.34 -11.79 -31.27
CA ALA A 20 -22.03 -12.82 -32.08
C ALA A 20 -21.15 -14.04 -32.45
N GLY A 21 -21.63 -15.24 -32.09
CA GLY A 21 -20.84 -16.49 -32.00
C GLY A 21 -20.93 -17.45 -33.19
N CYS A 22 -20.48 -18.71 -33.00
CA CYS A 22 -20.95 -19.91 -33.72
C CYS A 22 -20.33 -21.22 -33.17
N SER A 23 -21.02 -22.32 -33.45
CA SER A 23 -21.11 -23.56 -32.68
C SER A 23 -20.15 -24.69 -33.09
N ALA A 24 -19.93 -25.66 -32.20
CA ALA A 24 -19.72 -27.06 -32.57
C ALA A 24 -20.32 -28.00 -31.50
N THR A 25 -21.19 -28.89 -31.97
CA THR A 25 -21.91 -29.92 -31.22
C THR A 25 -21.18 -31.25 -31.38
N SER A 26 -21.01 -31.99 -30.28
CA SER A 26 -21.03 -33.46 -30.24
C SER A 26 -21.30 -33.89 -28.79
N SER A 27 -22.33 -34.73 -28.64
CA SER A 27 -22.59 -35.63 -27.50
C SER A 27 -21.28 -36.34 -27.10
N GLU A 28 -21.04 -36.82 -25.88
CA GLU A 28 -21.69 -37.99 -25.24
C GLU A 28 -21.31 -38.11 -23.74
N VAL A 29 -22.17 -38.82 -23.00
CA VAL A 29 -21.98 -39.49 -21.69
C VAL A 29 -22.15 -38.68 -20.39
N ALA A 30 -23.02 -39.27 -19.57
CA ALA A 30 -23.53 -38.83 -18.29
C ALA A 30 -22.52 -38.82 -17.14
N THR A 31 -23.01 -38.23 -16.05
CA THR A 31 -22.57 -38.42 -14.65
C THR A 31 -21.48 -37.47 -14.19
N SER A 32 -21.89 -36.37 -13.55
CA SER A 32 -21.71 -36.23 -12.11
C SER A 32 -22.27 -34.90 -11.62
N SER A 33 -22.94 -34.98 -10.48
CA SER A 33 -23.26 -33.91 -9.56
C SER A 33 -22.21 -32.80 -9.53
N THR A 34 -22.64 -31.55 -9.38
CA THR A 34 -22.27 -30.67 -8.24
C THR A 34 -22.53 -29.21 -8.59
N SER A 35 -23.31 -28.59 -7.71
CA SER A 35 -23.38 -27.16 -7.41
C SER A 35 -23.96 -26.23 -8.47
N ALA A 36 -25.12 -25.69 -8.13
CA ALA A 36 -25.53 -24.36 -8.56
C ALA A 36 -24.36 -23.38 -8.36
N THR A 37 -23.71 -23.01 -9.44
CA THR A 37 -22.90 -21.80 -9.50
C THR A 37 -23.87 -20.63 -9.42
N SER A 38 -24.18 -20.21 -8.19
CA SER A 38 -24.57 -18.84 -7.94
C SER A 38 -23.42 -17.97 -8.45
N ALA A 39 -23.60 -17.43 -9.65
CA ALA A 39 -22.83 -16.29 -10.11
C ALA A 39 -23.16 -15.13 -9.16
N ALA A 40 -22.41 -15.06 -8.07
CA ALA A 40 -22.36 -13.89 -7.23
C ALA A 40 -21.73 -12.80 -8.09
N THR A 41 -22.59 -11.94 -8.63
CA THR A 41 -22.21 -10.60 -9.08
C THR A 41 -21.71 -9.86 -7.84
N SER A 42 -20.45 -10.10 -7.47
CA SER A 42 -19.77 -9.33 -6.46
C SER A 42 -19.59 -7.93 -7.02
N THR A 43 -20.53 -7.04 -6.71
CA THR A 43 -20.23 -5.61 -6.60
C THR A 43 -18.96 -5.55 -5.75
N ALA A 44 -17.82 -5.29 -6.39
CA ALA A 44 -16.53 -5.28 -5.73
C ALA A 44 -16.62 -4.25 -4.60
N ALA A 45 -16.75 -4.73 -3.36
CA ALA A 45 -16.69 -3.88 -2.20
C ALA A 45 -15.34 -3.15 -2.26
N GLU A 46 -15.37 -1.84 -2.07
CA GLU A 46 -14.16 -1.05 -1.99
C GLU A 46 -13.22 -1.70 -0.96
N PRO A 47 -11.95 -1.95 -1.31
CA PRO A 47 -11.02 -2.60 -0.39
C PRO A 47 -10.95 -1.78 0.90
N THR A 48 -11.39 -2.37 2.01
CA THR A 48 -11.31 -1.78 3.35
C THR A 48 -10.14 -2.38 4.11
N ILE A 49 -9.52 -1.59 4.98
CA ILE A 49 -8.39 -2.07 5.79
C ILE A 49 -8.91 -3.03 6.87
N PRO A 50 -8.49 -4.30 6.89
CA PRO A 50 -8.97 -5.28 7.85
C PRO A 50 -8.68 -4.88 9.31
N VAL A 51 -9.62 -5.14 10.21
CA VAL A 51 -9.49 -4.83 11.65
C VAL A 51 -8.28 -5.49 12.32
N MET A 52 -7.83 -6.64 11.80
CA MET A 52 -6.63 -7.34 12.29
C MET A 52 -5.33 -6.55 12.09
N LEU A 53 -5.32 -5.55 11.20
CA LEU A 53 -4.21 -4.60 11.05
C LEU A 53 -4.32 -3.42 12.04
N ALA A 54 -5.30 -3.45 12.95
CA ALA A 54 -5.58 -2.40 13.94
C ALA A 54 -5.62 -0.97 13.35
N PRO A 55 -6.43 -0.70 12.31
CA PRO A 55 -6.52 0.64 11.73
C PRO A 55 -7.12 1.64 12.73
N PHE A 56 -6.56 2.86 12.81
CA PHE A 56 -7.06 3.92 13.69
C PHE A 56 -6.95 5.31 13.06
N GLY A 57 -7.73 6.25 13.62
CA GLY A 57 -7.83 7.63 13.11
C GLY A 57 -8.69 7.75 11.84
N PRO A 58 -8.87 8.97 11.30
CA PRO A 58 -9.80 9.22 10.19
C PRO A 58 -9.23 8.88 8.81
N GLY A 59 -7.91 8.84 8.64
CA GLY A 59 -7.18 8.56 7.39
C GLY A 59 -5.74 9.07 7.49
N TYR A 60 -4.91 8.83 6.48
CA TYR A 60 -3.53 9.34 6.42
C TYR A 60 -3.05 9.60 4.99
N PRO A 61 -2.37 10.72 4.70
CA PRO A 61 -2.12 11.85 5.60
C PRO A 61 -3.40 12.66 5.89
N ASN A 62 -4.38 12.56 4.99
CA ASN A 62 -5.67 13.22 5.07
C ASN A 62 -6.79 12.17 5.17
N GLU A 63 -7.99 12.55 5.58
CA GLU A 63 -9.11 11.63 5.84
C GLU A 63 -9.51 10.78 4.61
N ASP A 64 -9.43 11.36 3.40
CA ASP A 64 -9.87 10.73 2.15
C ASP A 64 -8.74 10.08 1.33
N SER A 65 -7.56 9.89 1.93
CA SER A 65 -6.36 9.49 1.18
C SER A 65 -6.32 8.01 0.77
N GLY A 66 -7.34 7.21 1.14
CA GLY A 66 -7.36 5.77 0.93
C GLY A 66 -6.33 4.99 1.77
N CYS A 67 -5.66 5.66 2.71
CA CYS A 67 -4.76 5.04 3.67
C CYS A 67 -5.15 5.39 5.10
N ARG A 68 -4.70 4.59 6.06
CA ARG A 68 -4.97 4.80 7.50
C ARG A 68 -3.80 4.31 8.35
N ARG A 69 -3.60 4.93 9.50
CA ARG A 69 -2.56 4.51 10.45
C ARG A 69 -2.90 3.15 11.04
N LEU A 70 -1.89 2.32 11.25
CA LEU A 70 -2.02 0.98 11.80
C LEU A 70 -1.41 0.94 13.21
N GLY A 71 -2.15 0.37 14.14
CA GLY A 71 -1.76 0.21 15.54
C GLY A 71 -1.16 -1.16 15.80
N GLU A 72 -0.90 -1.45 17.07
CA GLU A 72 -0.32 -2.72 17.52
C GLU A 72 -1.30 -3.88 17.35
N SER A 73 -0.82 -4.94 16.71
CA SER A 73 -1.56 -6.19 16.51
C SER A 73 -0.60 -7.34 16.20
N PRO A 74 -1.06 -8.61 16.31
CA PRO A 74 -0.25 -9.76 15.89
C PRO A 74 0.25 -9.72 14.45
N GLN A 75 -0.28 -8.84 13.60
CA GLN A 75 0.15 -8.69 12.20
C GLN A 75 1.07 -7.50 12.00
N THR A 76 1.04 -6.47 12.86
CA THR A 76 1.73 -5.20 12.62
C THR A 76 2.86 -4.93 13.60
N SER A 77 2.89 -5.59 14.78
CA SER A 77 3.88 -5.33 15.84
C SER A 77 5.33 -5.43 15.38
N GLN A 78 5.63 -6.28 14.40
CA GLN A 78 7.00 -6.45 13.86
C GLN A 78 7.52 -5.24 13.07
N TRP A 79 6.67 -4.28 12.71
CA TRP A 79 7.04 -3.07 11.98
C TRP A 79 6.75 -1.78 12.74
N LEU A 80 6.17 -1.88 13.94
CA LEU A 80 5.93 -0.72 14.79
C LEU A 80 7.22 -0.37 15.51
N ASP A 81 7.85 0.69 15.02
CA ASP A 81 9.04 1.28 15.61
C ASP A 81 8.73 2.71 16.08
N ASP A 82 9.42 3.18 17.12
CA ASP A 82 9.21 4.53 17.65
C ASP A 82 9.70 5.63 16.70
N SER A 83 10.51 5.26 15.70
CA SER A 83 11.03 6.15 14.66
C SER A 83 10.12 6.28 13.43
N ALA A 84 9.01 5.53 13.33
CA ALA A 84 8.18 5.50 12.13
C ALA A 84 6.66 5.44 12.37
N ILE A 85 5.88 6.03 11.46
CA ILE A 85 4.44 5.80 11.37
C ILE A 85 4.20 4.61 10.45
N LEU A 86 3.45 3.62 10.94
CA LEU A 86 2.95 2.54 10.12
C LEU A 86 1.57 2.89 9.52
N VAL A 87 1.45 2.75 8.20
CA VAL A 87 0.26 3.12 7.43
C VAL A 87 -0.15 1.96 6.51
N GLY A 88 -1.43 1.63 6.47
CA GLY A 88 -2.01 0.70 5.52
C GLY A 88 -2.77 1.46 4.43
N CYS A 89 -2.54 1.11 3.17
CA CYS A 89 -3.18 1.70 2.00
C CYS A 89 -3.94 0.65 1.21
N THR A 90 -5.15 1.00 0.78
CA THR A 90 -6.03 0.12 -0.02
C THR A 90 -5.60 0.03 -1.49
N THR A 91 -4.76 0.98 -1.92
CA THR A 91 -4.16 0.99 -3.26
C THR A 91 -2.65 1.20 -3.18
N ASP A 92 -1.95 0.57 -4.11
CA ASP A 92 -0.51 0.69 -4.28
C ASP A 92 -0.09 2.11 -4.74
N ALA A 93 -0.94 2.79 -5.52
CA ALA A 93 -0.72 4.19 -5.89
C ALA A 93 -0.70 5.11 -4.68
N ALA A 94 -1.65 4.95 -3.75
CA ALA A 94 -1.69 5.73 -2.51
C ALA A 94 -0.47 5.40 -1.62
N ALA A 95 -0.07 4.12 -1.52
CA ALA A 95 1.11 3.72 -0.77
C ALA A 95 2.39 4.39 -1.27
N ARG A 96 2.61 4.42 -2.60
CA ARG A 96 3.80 5.06 -3.18
C ARG A 96 3.83 6.58 -3.02
N ALA A 97 2.67 7.22 -2.96
CA ALA A 97 2.57 8.66 -2.74
C ALA A 97 3.03 9.09 -1.32
N LEU A 98 3.12 8.14 -0.37
CA LEU A 98 3.56 8.44 1.00
C LEU A 98 5.08 8.57 1.14
N HIS A 99 5.86 8.21 0.11
CA HIS A 99 7.33 8.27 0.13
C HIS A 99 8.00 7.51 1.31
N GLY A 100 7.31 6.54 1.91
CA GLY A 100 7.85 5.62 2.91
C GLY A 100 8.32 4.30 2.30
N THR A 101 8.74 3.37 3.16
CA THR A 101 9.17 2.03 2.78
C THR A 101 8.00 1.07 2.82
N ILE A 102 7.68 0.39 1.71
CA ILE A 102 6.71 -0.71 1.72
C ILE A 102 7.33 -1.90 2.45
N VAL A 103 6.71 -2.34 3.54
CA VAL A 103 7.23 -3.41 4.41
C VAL A 103 6.47 -4.73 4.24
N ALA A 104 5.22 -4.68 3.76
CA ALA A 104 4.41 -5.85 3.52
C ALA A 104 3.18 -5.57 2.65
N VAL A 105 2.54 -6.64 2.17
CA VAL A 105 1.19 -6.61 1.62
C VAL A 105 0.37 -7.71 2.31
N VAL A 106 -0.72 -7.33 2.99
CA VAL A 106 -1.55 -8.26 3.77
C VAL A 106 -3.01 -8.06 3.37
N GLY A 107 -3.66 -9.11 2.86
CA GLY A 107 -5.08 -9.03 2.47
C GLY A 107 -5.38 -7.96 1.41
N GLY A 108 -4.43 -7.69 0.51
CA GLY A 108 -4.55 -6.62 -0.50
C GLY A 108 -4.23 -5.20 0.02
N ILE A 109 -3.92 -5.04 1.30
CA ILE A 109 -3.48 -3.77 1.88
C ILE A 109 -1.97 -3.67 1.81
N THR A 110 -1.47 -2.58 1.23
CA THR A 110 -0.04 -2.27 1.20
C THR A 110 0.34 -1.56 2.49
N ILE A 111 1.30 -2.11 3.23
CA ILE A 111 1.77 -1.56 4.51
C ILE A 111 3.05 -0.78 4.27
N VAL A 112 3.06 0.47 4.70
CA VAL A 112 4.14 1.44 4.52
C VAL A 112 4.65 1.92 5.88
N SER A 113 5.95 1.89 6.08
CA SER A 113 6.64 2.51 7.21
C SER A 113 7.20 3.86 6.78
N ILE A 114 6.77 4.94 7.44
CA ILE A 114 7.15 6.31 7.11
C ILE A 114 8.04 6.85 8.23
N PRO A 115 9.33 7.14 7.96
CA PRO A 115 10.25 7.63 8.98
C PRO A 115 9.80 9.02 9.47
N MET A 116 9.77 9.21 10.79
CA MET A 116 9.54 10.51 11.43
C MET A 116 10.82 11.16 11.95
N GLY A 117 11.97 10.49 11.76
CA GLY A 117 13.25 10.86 12.36
C GLY A 117 13.50 10.10 13.67
N ASP A 118 14.70 10.28 14.22
CA ASP A 118 15.08 9.66 15.49
C ASP A 118 14.28 10.32 16.62
N ALA A 119 13.36 9.57 17.24
CA ALA A 119 12.59 10.05 18.40
C ALA A 119 13.47 10.47 19.59
N ASN A 120 14.73 10.00 19.59
CA ASN A 120 15.74 10.28 20.62
C ASN A 120 16.84 11.26 20.14
N ALA A 121 16.66 11.94 18.99
CA ALA A 121 17.67 12.82 18.40
C ALA A 121 18.20 13.87 19.40
N ASP A 122 17.30 14.47 20.18
CA ASP A 122 17.61 15.54 21.13
C ASP A 122 18.09 15.03 22.50
N MET A 123 18.01 13.71 22.73
CA MET A 123 18.44 13.07 23.99
C MET A 123 19.81 12.40 23.89
N ARG A 124 20.48 12.44 22.72
CA ARG A 124 21.86 11.96 22.63
C ARG A 124 22.74 12.88 23.49
N PRO A 125 23.40 12.37 24.54
CA PRO A 125 24.43 13.16 25.20
C PRO A 125 25.50 13.49 24.15
N GLU A 126 26.12 14.67 24.23
CA GLU A 126 27.33 15.05 23.47
C GLU A 126 28.54 14.17 23.85
N ALA A 127 28.38 12.85 23.91
CA ALA A 127 29.41 11.88 24.25
C ALA A 127 29.82 11.12 22.99
N SER A 128 30.34 11.83 21.99
CA SER A 128 31.27 11.28 20.99
C SER A 128 32.11 12.39 20.35
N SER A 129 32.78 13.17 21.19
CA SER A 129 33.97 13.92 20.78
C SER A 129 35.05 13.93 21.85
N THR A 130 35.14 12.92 22.73
CA THR A 130 36.34 12.66 23.54
C THR A 130 36.33 11.21 24.04
N THR A 131 36.98 10.32 23.31
CA THR A 131 37.62 9.15 23.93
C THR A 131 39.02 9.59 24.33
N PRO A 132 39.39 9.68 25.62
CA PRO A 132 40.79 9.78 25.99
C PRO A 132 41.41 8.41 25.65
N GLN A 133 42.25 8.38 24.61
CA GLN A 133 43.10 7.23 24.30
C GLN A 133 44.00 6.96 25.50
N HIS A 134 43.68 5.95 26.31
CA HIS A 134 44.59 5.43 27.33
C HIS A 134 45.74 4.71 26.61
N ARG A 135 46.81 5.45 26.33
CA ARG A 135 48.05 4.90 25.76
C ARG A 135 48.81 4.16 26.87
N PRO A 136 49.07 2.85 26.76
CA PRO A 136 49.95 2.16 27.71
C PRO A 136 51.39 2.73 27.62
N PRO A 137 52.14 2.77 28.73
CA PRO A 137 53.51 3.28 28.73
C PRO A 137 54.44 2.39 27.88
N PRO A 138 55.43 2.98 27.18
CA PRO A 138 56.40 2.23 26.39
C PRO A 138 57.32 1.37 27.29
N PRO A 139 57.91 0.29 26.74
CA PRO A 139 58.72 -0.68 27.48
C PRO A 139 60.02 -0.09 28.03
#